data_AF-A0A8J7M960-F1
#
_entry.id   AF-A0A8J7M960-F1
#
_cell.length_a   1.000
_cell.length_b   1.000
_cell.length_c   1.000
_cell.angle_alpha   90.00
_cell.angle_beta   90.00
_cell.angle_gamma   90.00
#
_symmetry.space_group_name_H-M   'P 1'
#
loop_
_entity.id
_entity.type
_entity.pdbx_description
1 polymer ?
#
loop_
_entity_poly.entity_id
_entity_poly.type
_entity_poly.pdbx_seq_one_letter_code
_entity_poly.pdbx_strand_id
1 'polypeptide(L)' 'MIGNIVIAIGIAIALAGIAMLVRCIQRASRIRASQFEPGALEAELRRLILMNGAAVGIGFFGLAVMVVGMVV' A
#
# COMPACT_ATOMS: atom_id res chain seq x y z
N MET A 1 18.60 -7.10 21.23
CA MET A 1 18.62 -5.70 20.73
C MET A 1 18.35 -5.60 19.23
N ILE A 2 18.99 -6.44 18.40
CA ILE A 2 18.85 -6.39 16.93
C ILE A 2 17.41 -6.65 16.47
N GLY A 3 16.73 -7.69 16.99
CA GLY A 3 15.33 -7.99 16.62
C GLY A 3 14.35 -6.83 16.81
N ASN A 4 14.50 -6.02 17.87
CA ASN A 4 13.64 -4.86 18.09
C ASN A 4 13.78 -3.78 17.01
N ILE A 5 15.00 -3.58 16.49
CA ILE A 5 15.26 -2.64 15.39
C ILE A 5 14.62 -3.16 14.10
N VAL A 6 14.75 -4.46 13.83
CA VAL A 6 14.12 -5.10 12.65
C VAL A 6 12.60 -4.98 12.71
N ILE A 7 12.00 -5.22 13.88
CA ILE A 7 10.55 -5.05 14.09
C ILE A 7 10.14 -3.60 13.87
N ALA A 8 10.89 -2.63 14.39
CA ALA A 8 10.60 -1.20 14.20
C ALA A 8 10.63 -0.79 12.71
N ILE A 9 11.58 -1.33 11.94
CA ILE A 9 11.64 -1.13 10.49
C ILE A 9 10.40 -1.74 9.82
N GLY A 10 10.04 -2.98 10.18
CA GLY A 10 8.86 -3.65 9.65
C GLY A 10 7.57 -2.87 9.93
N ILE A 11 7.42 -2.30 11.14
CA ILE A 11 6.30 -1.42 11.49
C ILE A 11 6.27 -0.18 10.58
N ALA A 12 7.41 0.49 10.40
CA ALA A 12 7.48 1.69 9.54
C ALA A 12 7.09 1.37 8.09
N ILE A 13 7.54 0.24 7.56
CA ILE A 13 7.18 -0.22 6.20
C ILE A 13 5.68 -0.54 6.12
N ALA A 14 5.13 -1.27 7.09
CA ALA A 14 3.71 -1.61 7.11
C ALA A 14 2.83 -0.36 7.17
N LEU A 15 3.20 0.63 8.00
CA LEU A 15 2.51 1.92 8.08
C LEU A 15 2.59 2.70 6.76
N ALA A 16 3.72 2.65 6.06
CA ALA A 16 3.84 3.25 4.73
C ALA A 16 2.89 2.58 3.72
N GLY A 17 2.77 1.25 3.76
CA GLY A 17 1.80 0.50 2.96
C GLY A 17 0.36 0.92 3.24
N ILE A 18 -0.02 1.04 4.52
CA ILE A 18 -1.35 1.51 4.94
C ILE A 18 -1.61 2.94 4.47
N ALA A 19 -0.67 3.86 4.63
CA ALA A 19 -0.81 5.23 4.15
C ALA A 19 -1.02 5.29 2.63
N MET A 20 -0.34 4.41 1.89
CA MET A 20 -0.53 4.27 0.44
C MET A 20 -1.91 3.71 0.09
N LEU A 21 -2.43 2.73 0.85
CA LEU A 21 -3.80 2.23 0.68
C LEU A 21 -4.84 3.33 0.89
N VAL A 22 -4.69 4.15 1.93
CA VAL A 22 -5.59 5.29 2.19
C VAL A 22 -5.62 6.24 0.99
N ARG A 23 -4.45 6.53 0.38
CA ARG A 23 -4.38 7.33 -0.85
C ARG A 23 -5.07 6.66 -2.04
N CYS A 24 -4.98 5.34 -2.16
CA CYS A 24 -5.70 4.58 -3.21
C CYS A 24 -7.22 4.71 -3.02
N ILE A 25 -7.72 4.58 -1.79
CA ILE A 25 -9.15 4.73 -1.48
C ILE A 25 -9.64 6.14 -1.83
N GLN A 26 -8.88 7.18 -1.43
CA GLN A 26 -9.20 8.57 -1.76
C GLN A 26 -9.21 8.84 -3.27
N ARG A 27 -8.32 8.20 -4.04
CA ARG A 27 -8.35 8.29 -5.51
C ARG A 27 -9.54 7.55 -6.10
N ALA A 28 -9.84 6.36 -5.61
CA ALA A 28 -11.00 5.58 -6.03
C ALA A 28 -12.30 6.36 -5.86
N SER A 29 -12.47 7.02 -4.70
CA SER A 29 -13.66 7.82 -4.42
C SER A 29 -13.76 9.04 -5.33
N ARG A 30 -12.63 9.68 -5.66
CA ARG A 30 -12.59 10.80 -6.61
C ARG A 30 -12.96 10.35 -8.02
N ILE A 31 -12.40 9.24 -8.50
CA ILE A 31 -12.70 8.66 -9.80
C ILE A 31 -14.21 8.34 -9.89
N ARG A 32 -14.77 7.74 -8.83
CA ARG A 32 -16.20 7.41 -8.79
C ARG A 32 -17.11 8.65 -8.84
N ALA A 33 -16.64 9.79 -8.33
CA ALA A 33 -17.39 11.04 -8.31
C ALA A 33 -17.25 11.87 -9.60
N SER A 34 -16.25 11.60 -10.44
CA SER A 34 -15.99 12.34 -11.68
C SER A 34 -16.62 11.66 -12.90
N GLN A 35 -17.06 12.46 -13.87
CA GLN A 35 -17.43 11.96 -15.19
C GLN A 35 -16.18 11.91 -16.08
N PHE A 36 -15.83 10.72 -16.58
CA PHE A 36 -14.69 10.53 -17.48
C PHE A 36 -15.15 10.39 -18.92
N GLU A 37 -14.32 10.87 -19.84
CA GLU A 37 -14.46 10.54 -21.26
C GLU A 37 -14.25 9.03 -21.50
N PRO A 38 -14.87 8.48 -22.55
CA PRO A 38 -14.66 7.09 -22.96
C PRO A 38 -13.16 6.78 -23.14
N GLY A 39 -12.65 5.79 -22.39
CA GLY A 39 -11.23 5.36 -22.43
C GLY A 39 -10.35 5.93 -21.32
N ALA A 40 -10.64 7.13 -20.80
CA ALA A 40 -9.87 7.72 -19.70
C ALA A 40 -10.08 6.97 -18.37
N LEU A 41 -11.29 6.44 -18.16
CA LEU A 41 -11.63 5.67 -16.96
C LEU A 41 -10.82 4.37 -16.83
N GLU A 42 -10.63 3.63 -17.94
CA GLU A 42 -9.91 2.34 -17.89
C GLU A 42 -8.44 2.55 -17.52
N ALA A 43 -7.79 3.58 -18.08
CA ALA A 43 -6.41 3.92 -17.78
C ALA A 43 -6.22 4.26 -16.28
N GLU A 44 -7.11 5.07 -15.71
CA GLU A 44 -7.07 5.41 -14.29
C GLU A 44 -7.36 4.20 -13.39
N LEU A 45 -8.30 3.33 -13.76
CA LEU A 45 -8.56 2.09 -13.02
C LEU A 45 -7.36 1.14 -13.03
N ARG A 46 -6.69 0.96 -14.17
CA ARG A 46 -5.46 0.15 -14.26
C ARG A 46 -4.37 0.70 -13.35
N ARG A 47 -4.18 2.02 -13.34
CA ARG A 47 -3.23 2.69 -12.45
C ARG A 47 -3.59 2.47 -10.99
N LEU A 48 -4.87 2.57 -10.64
CA LEU A 48 -5.37 2.35 -9.29
C LEU A 48 -5.14 0.91 -8.82
N ILE A 49 -5.39 -0.09 -9.68
CA ILE A 49 -5.13 -1.51 -9.39
C ILE A 49 -3.64 -1.73 -9.14
N LEU A 50 -2.76 -1.19 -9.99
CA LEU A 50 -1.32 -1.31 -9.83
C LEU A 50 -0.84 -0.69 -8.51
N MET A 51 -1.35 0.50 -8.18
CA MET A 51 -1.02 1.18 -6.93
C MET A 51 -1.54 0.43 -5.70
N ASN A 52 -2.75 -0.11 -5.77
CA ASN A 52 -3.32 -0.91 -4.68
C ASN A 52 -2.50 -2.18 -4.45
N GLY A 53 -2.15 -2.89 -5.53
CA GLY A 53 -1.29 -4.08 -5.45
C GLY A 53 0.08 -3.76 -4.82
N ALA A 54 0.70 -2.65 -5.21
CA ALA A 54 1.95 -2.20 -4.61
C ALA A 54 1.79 -1.87 -3.11
N ALA A 55 0.72 -1.17 -2.74
CA ALA A 55 0.45 -0.81 -1.34
C ALA A 55 0.23 -2.05 -0.45
N VAL A 56 -0.55 -3.02 -0.95
CA VAL A 56 -0.74 -4.32 -0.29
C VAL A 56 0.59 -5.06 -0.16
N GLY A 57 1.38 -5.12 -1.25
CA GLY A 57 2.69 -5.77 -1.25
C GLY A 57 3.66 -5.17 -0.23
N ILE A 58 3.73 -3.84 -0.14
CA ILE A 58 4.54 -3.12 0.86
C ILE A 58 4.05 -3.47 2.28
N GLY A 59 2.73 -3.50 2.51
CA GLY A 59 2.16 -3.87 3.81
C GLY A 59 2.56 -5.28 4.24
N PHE A 60 2.40 -6.26 3.36
CA PHE A 60 2.82 -7.65 3.61
C PHE A 60 4.33 -7.78 3.80
N PHE A 61 5.12 -7.02 3.05
CA PHE A 61 6.58 -7.01 3.21
C PHE A 61 6.98 -6.48 4.60
N GLY A 62 6.37 -5.39 5.06
CA GLY A 62 6.58 -4.88 6.42
C GLY A 62 6.23 -5.91 7.50
N LEU A 63 5.09 -6.61 7.34
CA LEU A 63 4.71 -7.72 8.22
C LEU A 63 5.77 -8.84 8.21
N ALA A 64 6.25 -9.26 7.04
CA ALA A 64 7.27 -10.30 6.91
C ALA A 64 8.58 -9.90 7.62
N VAL A 65 9.00 -8.63 7.50
CA VAL A 65 10.16 -8.11 8.23
C VAL A 65 9.95 -8.19 9.75
N MET A 66 8.75 -7.86 10.25
CA MET A 66 8.44 -8.01 11.68
C MET A 66 8.55 -9.47 12.14
N VAL A 67 8.01 -10.42 11.36
CA VAL A 67 8.10 -11.86 11.65
C VAL A 67 9.57 -12.30 11.73
N VAL A 68 10.41 -11.87 10.79
CA VAL A 68 11.86 -12.15 10.83
C VAL A 68 12.49 -11.56 12.09
N GLY A 69 12.15 -10.32 12.45
CA GLY A 69 12.66 -9.68 13.67
C GLY A 69 12.20 -10.32 14.98
N MET A 70 11.12 -11.12 14.98
CA MET A 70 10.70 -11.92 16.14
C MET A 70 11.55 -13.19 16.30
N VAL A 71 12.14 -13.69 15.22
CA VAL A 71 12.93 -14.93 15.21
C VAL A 71 14.44 -14.65 15.44
N VAL A 72 14.88 -13.39 15.26
CA VAL A 72 16.29 -12.95 15.35
C VAL A 72 16.55 -12.12 16.60
#